data_AF-A0A956DJF6-F1
#
_entry.id   AF-A0A956DJF6-F1
#
_cell.length_a   1.000
_cell.length_b   1.000
_cell.length_c   1.000
_cell.angle_alpha   90.00
_cell.angle_beta   90.00
_cell.angle_gamma   90.00
#
_symmetry.space_group_name_H-M   'P 1'
#
loop_
_entity.id
_entity.type
_entity.pdbx_description
1 polymer ?
#
loop_
_entity_poly.entity_id
_entity_poly.type
_entity_poly.pdbx_seq_one_letter_code
_entity_poly.pdbx_strand_id
1 'polypeptide(L)'
;MPRSALRALELAVRHQEPEQVREELTRLTPDLGGQVRPLLALADEALLTEARRLTKTIRARRRARDQAEALRRADAQVERLRSTASPYRDGVTVLGPADLLHQDLVRAPGMRLLELSTPDFEVVVLLDILRRARPLLLPKPDLTAFLDAEGLHLRWNLGRGGLDLRYDRALTHEDRQRMLAVTFEPPVVRRPGAWLGDILTDFGWVS
;
A
#
# COMPACT_ATOMS: atom_id res chain seq x y z
N MET A 1 8.86 10.82 -20.07
CA MET A 1 10.17 10.14 -19.95
C MET A 1 10.06 8.61 -19.81
N PRO A 2 10.45 7.85 -20.85
CA PRO A 2 10.55 6.39 -20.85
C PRO A 2 11.55 5.86 -19.81
N ARG A 3 11.33 4.63 -19.29
CA ARG A 3 12.29 3.95 -18.39
C ARG A 3 13.58 3.54 -19.09
N SER A 4 13.52 3.23 -20.38
CA SER A 4 14.66 2.86 -21.22
C SER A 4 15.67 3.99 -21.38
N ALA A 5 15.21 5.20 -21.70
CA ALA A 5 16.07 6.36 -21.93
C ALA A 5 16.84 6.81 -20.68
N LEU A 6 16.22 6.77 -19.50
CA LEU A 6 16.94 7.03 -18.24
C LEU A 6 18.02 5.97 -17.98
N ARG A 7 17.72 4.69 -18.24
CA ARG A 7 18.66 3.59 -18.01
C ARG A 7 19.86 3.67 -18.95
N ALA A 8 19.64 4.08 -20.20
CA ALA A 8 20.70 4.30 -21.18
C ALA A 8 21.62 5.48 -20.76
N LEU A 9 21.04 6.62 -20.37
CA LEU A 9 21.81 7.74 -19.80
C LEU A 9 22.62 7.32 -18.56
N GLU A 10 22.03 6.54 -17.66
CA GLU A 10 22.72 6.04 -16.47
C GLU A 10 23.89 5.12 -16.81
N LEU A 11 23.74 4.30 -17.85
CA LEU A 11 24.80 3.40 -18.33
C LEU A 11 25.96 4.22 -18.92
N ALA A 12 25.66 5.18 -19.80
CA ALA A 12 26.66 6.08 -20.39
C ALA A 12 27.42 6.89 -19.32
N VAL A 13 26.70 7.42 -18.32
CA VAL A 13 27.28 8.13 -17.17
C VAL A 13 28.19 7.22 -16.32
N ARG A 14 27.83 5.94 -16.17
CA ARG A 14 28.61 4.95 -15.41
C ARG A 14 29.90 4.56 -16.14
N HIS A 15 29.85 4.42 -17.46
CA HIS A 15 31.02 4.11 -18.29
C HIS A 15 31.90 5.33 -18.58
N GLN A 16 31.47 6.53 -18.17
CA GLN A 16 32.20 7.78 -18.36
C GLN A 16 32.37 8.13 -19.85
N GLU A 17 31.33 7.87 -20.65
CA GLU A 17 31.35 8.06 -22.10
C GLU A 17 30.60 9.36 -22.47
N PRO A 18 31.31 10.52 -22.60
CA PRO A 18 30.66 11.82 -22.74
C PRO A 18 29.82 11.94 -24.01
N GLU A 19 30.28 11.37 -25.13
CA GLU A 19 29.53 11.36 -26.40
C GLU A 19 28.20 10.60 -26.29
N GLN A 20 28.21 9.42 -25.64
CA GLN A 20 26.96 8.69 -25.37
C GLN A 20 26.05 9.44 -24.39
N VAL A 21 26.63 10.14 -23.41
CA VAL A 21 25.84 11.02 -22.53
C VAL A 21 25.18 12.15 -23.31
N ARG A 22 25.88 12.80 -24.26
CA ARG A 22 25.28 13.82 -25.15
C ARG A 22 24.18 13.24 -26.01
N GLU A 23 24.40 12.06 -26.58
CA GLU A 23 23.40 11.37 -27.41
C GLU A 23 22.13 11.07 -26.61
N GLU A 24 22.26 10.48 -25.42
CA GLU A 24 21.12 10.13 -24.57
C GLU A 24 20.42 11.37 -24.00
N LEU A 25 21.16 12.43 -23.65
CA LEU A 25 20.57 13.72 -23.27
C LEU A 25 19.81 14.35 -24.44
N THR A 26 20.35 14.29 -25.67
CA THR A 26 19.67 14.79 -26.87
C THR A 26 18.34 14.04 -27.08
N ARG A 27 18.35 12.71 -26.95
CA ARG A 27 17.12 11.88 -27.01
C ARG A 27 16.11 12.24 -25.92
N LEU A 28 16.57 12.65 -24.75
CA LEU A 28 15.74 13.06 -23.61
C LEU A 28 15.28 14.53 -23.67
N THR A 29 15.79 15.32 -24.60
CA THR A 29 15.47 16.76 -24.73
C THR A 29 13.97 17.04 -24.95
N PRO A 30 13.20 16.25 -25.73
CA PRO A 30 11.75 16.43 -25.86
C PRO A 30 11.00 16.25 -24.54
N ASP A 31 11.49 15.38 -23.65
CA ASP A 31 10.87 15.06 -22.37
C ASP A 31 11.25 16.02 -21.24
N LEU A 32 12.48 16.55 -21.27
CA LEU A 32 13.10 17.30 -20.16
C LEU A 32 13.41 18.77 -20.51
N GLY A 33 13.25 19.15 -21.77
CA GLY A 33 13.30 20.53 -22.27
C GLY A 33 14.50 21.34 -21.76
N GLY A 34 14.20 22.47 -21.12
CA GLY A 34 15.17 23.46 -20.66
C GLY A 34 16.18 22.97 -19.61
N GLN A 35 15.99 21.79 -19.02
CA GLN A 35 16.96 21.22 -18.07
C GLN A 35 18.14 20.55 -18.78
N VAL A 36 17.98 20.15 -20.05
CA VAL A 36 18.99 19.38 -20.79
C VAL A 36 19.84 20.26 -21.71
N ARG A 37 19.23 21.27 -22.34
CA ARG A 37 19.95 22.18 -23.26
C ARG A 37 21.23 22.80 -22.67
N PRO A 38 21.24 23.29 -21.41
CA PRO A 38 22.45 23.85 -20.81
C PRO A 38 23.56 22.81 -20.62
N LEU A 39 23.19 21.54 -20.41
CA LEU A 39 24.14 20.44 -20.19
C LEU A 39 24.89 20.10 -21.46
N LEU A 40 24.21 20.12 -22.62
CA LEU A 40 24.82 19.82 -23.91
C LEU A 40 25.90 20.83 -24.34
N ALA A 41 26.00 21.99 -23.69
CA ALA A 41 27.04 22.99 -23.94
C ALA A 41 28.25 22.86 -23.01
N LEU A 42 28.19 21.97 -22.00
CA LEU A 42 29.28 21.77 -21.05
C LEU A 42 30.46 21.01 -21.67
N ALA A 43 31.67 21.25 -21.16
CA ALA A 43 32.84 20.40 -21.40
C ALA A 43 32.63 19.01 -20.77
N ASP A 44 33.34 18.00 -21.26
CA ASP A 44 33.03 16.59 -20.98
C ASP A 44 33.04 16.22 -19.49
N GLU A 45 34.01 16.69 -18.71
CA GLU A 45 34.05 16.43 -17.26
C GLU A 45 32.87 17.08 -16.52
N ALA A 46 32.52 18.31 -16.89
CA ALA A 46 31.38 19.03 -16.33
C ALA A 46 30.06 18.39 -16.75
N LEU A 47 29.97 17.93 -18.00
CA LEU A 47 28.83 17.19 -18.53
C LEU A 47 28.59 15.90 -17.74
N LEU A 48 29.62 15.08 -17.52
CA LEU A 48 29.49 13.83 -16.77
C LEU A 48 29.04 14.09 -15.33
N THR A 49 29.57 15.14 -14.69
CA THR A 49 29.21 15.52 -13.32
C THR A 49 27.75 15.96 -13.22
N GLU A 50 27.32 16.86 -14.10
CA GLU A 50 25.94 17.34 -14.07
C GLU A 50 24.93 16.28 -14.56
N ALA A 51 25.32 15.40 -15.49
CA ALA A 51 24.50 14.24 -15.88
C ALA A 51 24.32 13.25 -14.71
N ARG A 52 25.35 13.02 -13.87
CA ARG A 52 25.21 12.26 -12.61
C ARG A 52 24.22 12.93 -11.66
N ARG A 53 24.30 14.25 -11.52
CA ARG A 53 23.39 15.02 -10.66
C ARG A 53 21.94 14.93 -11.17
N LEU A 54 21.75 15.10 -12.47
CA LEU A 54 20.44 15.04 -13.12
C LEU A 54 19.82 13.65 -12.96
N THR A 55 20.56 12.57 -13.24
CA THR A 55 20.08 11.20 -13.08
C THR A 55 19.69 10.90 -11.63
N LYS A 56 20.49 11.35 -10.64
CA LYS A 56 20.17 11.24 -9.21
C LYS A 56 18.86 11.96 -8.86
N THR A 57 18.68 13.20 -9.33
CA THR A 57 17.45 13.99 -9.09
C THR A 57 16.23 13.34 -9.72
N ILE A 58 16.33 12.86 -10.96
CA ILE A 58 15.23 12.19 -11.65
C ILE A 58 14.85 10.89 -10.91
N ARG A 59 15.83 10.09 -10.46
CA ARG A 59 15.59 8.89 -9.65
C ARG A 59 14.86 9.22 -8.35
N ALA A 60 15.29 10.26 -7.64
CA ALA A 60 14.67 10.67 -6.39
C ALA A 60 13.20 11.08 -6.61
N ARG A 61 12.92 11.90 -7.64
CA ARG A 61 11.55 12.30 -8.00
C ARG A 61 10.68 11.10 -8.39
N ARG A 62 11.22 10.16 -9.17
CA ARG A 62 10.50 8.92 -9.53
C ARG A 62 10.18 8.08 -8.32
N ARG A 63 11.15 7.84 -7.44
CA ARG A 63 10.94 7.10 -6.20
C ARG A 63 9.87 7.75 -5.33
N ALA A 64 9.90 9.07 -5.18
CA ALA A 64 8.88 9.79 -4.43
C ALA A 64 7.48 9.64 -5.06
N ARG A 65 7.37 9.72 -6.38
CA ARG A 65 6.11 9.50 -7.10
C ARG A 65 5.60 8.06 -6.97
N ASP A 66 6.48 7.08 -7.17
CA ASP A 66 6.14 5.66 -7.07
C ASP A 66 5.71 5.30 -5.64
N GLN A 67 6.37 5.89 -4.62
CA GLN A 67 5.98 5.75 -3.21
C GLN A 67 4.60 6.37 -2.94
N ALA A 68 4.35 7.59 -3.41
CA ALA A 68 3.04 8.25 -3.24
C ALA A 68 1.91 7.47 -3.93
N GLU A 69 2.17 6.89 -5.09
CA GLU A 69 1.19 6.04 -5.78
C GLU A 69 0.95 4.71 -5.06
N ALA A 70 2.01 4.08 -4.55
CA ALA A 70 1.89 2.85 -3.77
C ALA A 70 1.15 3.07 -2.45
N LEU A 71 1.35 4.21 -1.77
CA LEU A 71 0.57 4.58 -0.59
C LEU A 71 -0.92 4.75 -0.93
N ARG A 72 -1.25 5.46 -2.02
CA ARG A 72 -2.65 5.57 -2.48
C ARG A 72 -3.30 4.21 -2.78
N ARG A 73 -2.54 3.26 -3.31
CA ARG A 73 -3.04 1.89 -3.51
C ARG A 73 -3.24 1.15 -2.19
N ALA A 74 -2.36 1.36 -1.21
CA ALA A 74 -2.52 0.80 0.13
C ALA A 74 -3.80 1.36 0.80
N ASP A 75 -4.03 2.67 0.71
CA ASP A 75 -5.25 3.32 1.23
C ASP A 75 -6.51 2.76 0.56
N ALA A 76 -6.51 2.64 -0.77
CA ALA A 76 -7.62 2.02 -1.49
C ALA A 76 -7.86 0.56 -1.06
N GLN A 77 -6.82 -0.16 -0.64
CA GLN A 77 -6.94 -1.52 -0.15
C GLN A 77 -7.41 -1.59 1.30
N VAL A 78 -7.03 -0.62 2.15
CA VAL A 78 -7.61 -0.42 3.47
C VAL A 78 -9.12 -0.23 3.36
N GLU A 79 -9.55 0.63 2.43
CA GLU A 79 -10.96 0.88 2.14
C GLU A 79 -11.71 -0.37 1.70
N ARG A 80 -11.11 -1.18 0.82
CA ARG A 80 -11.67 -2.47 0.43
C ARG A 80 -11.80 -3.41 1.62
N LEU A 81 -10.73 -3.61 2.38
CA LEU A 81 -10.73 -4.47 3.56
C LEU A 81 -11.86 -4.07 4.52
N ARG A 82 -12.01 -2.77 4.79
CA ARG A 82 -13.09 -2.21 5.60
C ARG A 82 -14.48 -2.54 5.01
N SER A 83 -14.68 -2.31 3.72
CA SER A 83 -15.98 -2.54 3.05
C SER A 83 -16.40 -4.02 2.96
N THR A 84 -15.43 -4.92 2.92
CA THR A 84 -15.65 -6.38 2.82
C THR A 84 -15.71 -7.08 4.17
N ALA A 85 -15.32 -6.39 5.25
CA ALA A 85 -15.38 -6.94 6.58
C ALA A 85 -16.85 -7.16 6.99
N SER A 86 -17.11 -8.31 7.62
CA SER A 86 -18.39 -8.50 8.30
C SER A 86 -18.56 -7.44 9.38
N PRO A 87 -19.77 -6.91 9.58
CA PRO A 87 -20.05 -6.10 10.77
C PRO A 87 -19.64 -6.85 12.03
N TYR A 88 -19.08 -6.11 12.98
CA TYR A 88 -18.67 -6.66 14.27
C TYR A 88 -19.88 -7.26 14.99
N ARG A 89 -19.78 -8.54 15.35
CA ARG A 89 -20.86 -9.27 16.03
C ARG A 89 -20.27 -10.28 17.00
N ASP A 90 -20.83 -10.34 18.20
CA ASP A 90 -20.46 -11.31 19.24
C ASP A 90 -18.94 -11.34 19.55
N GLY A 91 -18.28 -10.17 19.55
CA GLY A 91 -16.85 -10.08 19.87
C GLY A 91 -15.91 -10.28 18.68
N VAL A 92 -16.43 -10.54 17.47
CA VAL A 92 -15.61 -10.94 16.32
C VAL A 92 -15.94 -10.12 15.07
N THR A 93 -14.90 -9.76 14.31
CA THR A 93 -15.00 -9.21 12.95
C THR A 93 -14.39 -10.22 11.98
N VAL A 94 -15.17 -10.73 11.02
CA VAL A 94 -14.66 -11.60 9.94
C VAL A 94 -14.10 -10.74 8.81
N LEU A 95 -12.88 -11.05 8.37
CA LEU A 95 -12.15 -10.31 7.35
C LEU A 95 -11.99 -11.14 6.07
N GLY A 96 -12.03 -10.48 4.92
CA GLY A 96 -11.63 -11.10 3.65
C GLY A 96 -10.12 -11.41 3.65
N PRO A 97 -9.69 -12.68 3.63
CA PRO A 97 -8.26 -13.00 3.72
C PRO A 97 -7.47 -12.52 2.50
N ALA A 98 -8.13 -12.48 1.33
CA ALA A 98 -7.54 -11.94 0.11
C ALA A 98 -7.24 -10.44 0.23
N ASP A 99 -8.14 -9.69 0.88
CA ASP A 99 -7.99 -8.25 1.08
C ASP A 99 -6.96 -7.93 2.16
N LEU A 100 -6.96 -8.68 3.26
CA LEU A 100 -5.98 -8.57 4.35
C LEU A 100 -4.56 -8.92 3.90
N LEU A 101 -4.41 -9.89 2.99
CA LEU A 101 -3.12 -10.33 2.45
C LEU A 101 -2.80 -9.72 1.08
N HIS A 102 -3.54 -8.68 0.69
CA HIS A 102 -3.33 -8.03 -0.60
C HIS A 102 -1.95 -7.35 -0.68
N GLN A 103 -1.33 -7.40 -1.86
CA GLN A 103 0.07 -6.95 -2.02
C GLN A 103 0.25 -5.46 -1.72
N ASP A 104 -0.73 -4.63 -2.06
CA ASP A 104 -0.65 -3.18 -1.85
C ASP A 104 -0.76 -2.82 -0.36
N LEU A 105 -1.49 -3.60 0.43
CA LEU A 105 -1.57 -3.42 1.88
C LEU A 105 -0.26 -3.90 2.55
N VAL A 106 0.15 -5.14 2.32
CA VAL A 106 1.30 -5.74 3.01
C VAL A 106 2.66 -5.20 2.56
N ARG A 107 2.70 -4.41 1.48
CA ARG A 107 3.91 -3.76 0.96
C ARG A 107 3.82 -2.23 0.95
N ALA A 108 2.89 -1.65 1.70
CA ALA A 108 2.75 -0.21 1.83
C ALA A 108 4.11 0.45 2.20
N PRO A 109 4.68 1.32 1.34
CA PRO A 109 6.02 1.84 1.56
C PRO A 109 6.11 2.70 2.81
N GLY A 110 7.16 2.49 3.61
CA GLY A 110 7.36 3.24 4.85
C GLY A 110 6.47 2.82 6.02
N MET A 111 5.48 1.96 5.77
CA MET A 111 4.60 1.40 6.79
C MET A 111 5.17 0.08 7.32
N ARG A 112 4.99 -0.13 8.62
CA ARG A 112 5.49 -1.28 9.36
C ARG A 112 4.37 -2.02 10.09
N LEU A 113 3.39 -1.28 10.58
CA LEU A 113 2.32 -1.79 11.41
C LEU A 113 0.98 -1.63 10.69
N LEU A 114 0.07 -2.55 10.98
CA LEU A 114 -1.34 -2.47 10.64
C LEU A 114 -2.12 -2.49 11.95
N GLU A 115 -2.88 -1.43 12.19
CA GLU A 115 -3.85 -1.32 13.25
C GLU A 115 -5.23 -1.67 12.71
N LEU A 116 -5.90 -2.57 13.41
CA LEU A 116 -7.25 -3.04 13.15
C LEU A 116 -8.09 -2.66 14.37
N SER A 117 -8.90 -1.62 14.23
CA SER A 117 -9.69 -1.06 15.32
C SER A 117 -11.16 -1.39 15.14
N THR A 118 -11.78 -1.88 16.20
CA THR A 118 -13.23 -2.02 16.33
C THR A 118 -13.72 -1.01 17.37
N PRO A 119 -15.03 -0.90 17.62
CA PRO A 119 -15.55 -0.07 18.72
C PRO A 119 -15.05 -0.49 20.11
N ASP A 120 -14.69 -1.76 20.31
CA ASP A 120 -14.41 -2.32 21.63
C ASP A 120 -12.92 -2.52 21.90
N PHE A 121 -12.12 -2.70 20.86
CA PHE A 121 -10.69 -3.01 20.99
C PHE A 121 -9.89 -2.66 19.74
N GLU A 122 -8.58 -2.62 19.92
CA GLU A 122 -7.59 -2.37 18.88
C GLU A 122 -6.58 -3.52 18.85
N VAL A 123 -6.28 -4.02 17.65
CA VAL A 123 -5.23 -5.01 17.42
C VAL A 123 -4.22 -4.45 16.46
N VAL A 124 -2.95 -4.44 16.88
CA VAL A 124 -1.83 -4.06 16.03
C VAL A 124 -1.08 -5.31 15.59
N VAL A 125 -0.72 -5.39 14.32
CA VAL A 125 0.11 -6.47 13.76
C VAL A 125 1.25 -5.94 12.91
N LEU A 126 2.31 -6.73 12.77
CA LEU A 126 3.43 -6.40 11.88
C LEU A 126 3.08 -6.75 10.43
N LEU A 127 3.11 -5.75 9.54
CA LEU A 127 2.92 -5.95 8.11
C LEU A 127 3.94 -6.93 7.51
N ASP A 128 5.16 -7.00 8.06
CA ASP A 128 6.18 -7.95 7.59
C ASP A 128 5.76 -9.41 7.81
N ILE A 129 5.04 -9.72 8.90
CA ILE A 129 4.54 -11.07 9.15
C ILE A 129 3.48 -11.43 8.10
N LEU A 130 2.51 -10.53 7.86
CA LEU A 130 1.50 -10.72 6.81
C LEU A 130 2.14 -10.86 5.42
N ARG A 131 3.16 -10.05 5.12
CA ARG A 131 3.92 -10.10 3.87
C ARG A 131 4.59 -11.45 3.65
N ARG A 132 5.19 -12.04 4.70
CA ARG A 132 5.83 -13.37 4.64
C ARG A 132 4.82 -14.51 4.61
N ALA A 133 3.70 -14.36 5.31
CA ALA A 133 2.64 -15.37 5.37
C ALA A 133 1.86 -15.46 4.05
N ARG A 134 1.67 -14.33 3.35
CA ARG A 134 0.93 -14.22 2.09
C ARG A 134 1.16 -15.36 1.09
N PRO A 135 2.39 -15.65 0.62
CA PRO A 135 2.61 -16.71 -0.38
C PRO A 135 2.26 -18.11 0.12
N LEU A 136 2.26 -18.34 1.43
CA LEU A 136 1.94 -19.63 2.05
C LEU A 136 0.44 -19.79 2.30
N LEU A 137 -0.24 -18.70 2.66
CA LEU A 137 -1.64 -18.70 3.09
C LEU A 137 -2.62 -18.45 1.95
N LEU A 138 -2.36 -17.52 1.02
CA LEU A 138 -3.29 -17.20 -0.07
C LEU A 138 -3.74 -18.41 -0.92
N PRO A 139 -2.88 -19.42 -1.20
CA PRO A 139 -3.31 -20.60 -1.94
C PRO A 139 -4.23 -21.54 -1.16
N LYS A 140 -4.44 -21.33 0.15
CA LYS A 140 -5.29 -22.20 0.99
C LYS A 140 -6.77 -21.90 0.69
N PRO A 141 -7.55 -22.88 0.17
CA PRO A 141 -8.92 -22.64 -0.28
C PRO A 141 -9.90 -22.38 0.88
N ASP A 142 -9.56 -22.82 2.09
CA ASP A 142 -10.37 -22.67 3.30
C ASP A 142 -9.74 -21.68 4.30
N LEU A 143 -8.88 -20.77 3.80
CA LEU A 143 -8.33 -19.70 4.62
C LEU A 143 -9.47 -18.81 5.11
N THR A 144 -9.51 -18.60 6.42
CA THR A 144 -10.38 -17.62 7.06
C THR A 144 -9.53 -16.67 7.90
N ALA A 145 -10.00 -15.43 8.02
CA ALA A 145 -9.39 -14.41 8.84
C ALA A 145 -10.46 -13.77 9.71
N PHE A 146 -10.17 -13.65 11.00
CA PHE A 146 -11.06 -12.97 11.93
C PHE A 146 -10.26 -12.21 12.98
N LEU A 147 -10.91 -11.23 13.58
CA LEU A 147 -10.34 -10.27 14.50
C LEU A 147 -11.21 -10.25 15.76
N ASP A 148 -10.57 -10.41 16.92
CA ASP A 148 -11.21 -10.28 18.24
C ASP A 148 -10.26 -9.54 19.21
N ALA A 149 -10.66 -9.44 20.48
CA ALA A 149 -9.89 -8.75 21.51
C ALA A 149 -8.52 -9.39 21.81
N GLU A 150 -8.32 -10.67 21.47
CA GLU A 150 -7.07 -11.39 21.64
C GLU A 150 -6.13 -11.14 20.45
N GLY A 151 -6.64 -10.98 19.23
CA GLY A 151 -5.79 -10.59 18.11
C GLY A 151 -6.39 -10.80 16.74
N LEU A 152 -5.49 -10.87 15.75
CA LEU A 152 -5.82 -11.25 14.38
C LEU A 152 -5.53 -12.73 14.19
N HIS A 153 -6.55 -13.49 13.83
CA HIS A 153 -6.49 -14.92 13.67
C HIS A 153 -6.65 -15.31 12.21
N LEU A 154 -5.68 -16.06 11.69
CA LEU A 154 -5.77 -16.74 10.40
C LEU A 154 -5.95 -18.23 10.68
N ARG A 155 -6.93 -18.87 10.03
CA ARG A 155 -7.19 -20.32 10.17
C ARG A 155 -7.29 -20.97 8.80
N TRP A 156 -6.82 -22.21 8.69
CA TRP A 156 -6.91 -23.02 7.47
C TRP A 156 -6.93 -24.52 7.84
N ASN A 157 -7.11 -25.39 6.84
CA ASN A 157 -7.32 -26.83 7.03
C ASN A 157 -8.43 -27.13 8.05
N LEU A 158 -9.58 -26.47 7.90
CA LEU A 158 -10.75 -26.58 8.78
C LEU A 158 -10.41 -26.28 10.26
N GLY A 159 -9.51 -25.32 10.49
CA GLY A 159 -9.10 -24.88 11.83
C GLY A 159 -7.93 -25.65 12.45
N ARG A 160 -7.39 -26.68 11.78
CA ARG A 160 -6.19 -27.40 12.26
C ARG A 160 -4.90 -26.60 12.11
N GLY A 161 -4.87 -25.68 11.15
CA GLY A 161 -3.81 -24.71 10.97
C GLY A 161 -4.23 -23.35 11.49
N GLY A 162 -3.34 -22.68 12.22
CA GLY A 162 -3.61 -21.38 12.80
C GLY A 162 -2.37 -20.50 12.86
N LEU A 163 -2.58 -19.21 12.68
CA LEU A 163 -1.62 -18.16 12.98
C LEU A 163 -2.34 -17.06 13.75
N ASP A 164 -1.87 -16.80 14.97
CA ASP A 164 -2.38 -15.77 15.85
C ASP A 164 -1.38 -14.62 15.89
N LEU A 165 -1.86 -13.43 15.56
CA LEU A 165 -1.03 -12.25 15.36
C LEU A 165 -1.47 -11.14 16.29
N ARG A 166 -0.52 -10.69 17.09
CA ARG A 166 -0.63 -9.50 17.93
C ARG A 166 0.75 -8.90 18.13
N TYR A 167 0.83 -7.58 18.12
CA TYR A 167 2.03 -6.83 18.46
C TYR A 167 1.90 -6.28 19.88
N ASP A 168 2.52 -6.95 20.84
CA ASP A 168 2.36 -6.66 22.28
C ASP A 168 3.31 -5.60 22.84
N ARG A 169 4.18 -5.04 22.00
CA ARG A 169 5.12 -4.01 22.47
C ARG A 169 4.44 -2.65 22.50
N ALA A 170 4.77 -1.86 23.52
CA ALA A 170 4.33 -0.47 23.61
C ALA A 170 4.69 0.30 22.33
N LEU A 171 3.69 1.00 21.77
CA LEU A 171 3.87 1.78 20.54
C LEU A 171 4.70 3.04 20.82
N THR A 172 5.83 3.16 20.14
CA THR A 172 6.63 4.39 20.13
C THR A 172 5.96 5.47 19.28
N HIS A 173 6.46 6.70 19.35
CA HIS A 173 6.01 7.76 18.44
C HIS A 173 6.34 7.41 16.97
N GLU A 174 7.51 6.83 16.72
CA GLU A 174 7.92 6.40 15.37
C GLU A 174 7.01 5.28 14.83
N ASP A 175 6.58 4.35 15.69
CA ASP A 175 5.66 3.29 15.29
C ASP A 175 4.31 3.86 14.82
N ARG A 176 3.75 4.82 15.56
CA ARG A 176 2.49 5.48 15.18
C ARG A 176 2.60 6.23 13.85
N GLN A 177 3.77 6.78 13.52
CA GLN A 177 4.00 7.43 12.23
C GLN A 177 4.13 6.45 11.05
N ARG A 178 4.38 5.16 11.33
CA ARG A 178 4.57 4.09 10.33
C ARG A 178 3.48 3.03 10.41
N MET A 179 2.28 3.44 10.76
CA MET A 179 1.12 2.57 10.96
C MET A 179 0.04 2.88 9.94
N LEU A 180 -0.53 1.84 9.34
CA LEU A 180 -1.79 1.92 8.62
C LEU A 180 -2.92 1.58 9.58
N ALA A 181 -3.96 2.40 9.63
CA ALA A 181 -5.13 2.17 10.48
C ALA A 181 -6.33 1.74 9.65
N VAL A 182 -7.04 0.72 10.12
CA VAL A 182 -8.31 0.24 9.57
C VAL A 182 -9.33 0.25 10.70
N THR A 183 -10.28 1.17 10.64
CA THR A 183 -11.37 1.26 11.63
C THR A 183 -12.62 0.61 11.06
N PHE A 184 -13.11 -0.42 11.73
CA PHE A 184 -14.37 -1.09 11.41
C PHE A 184 -15.52 -0.40 12.15
N GLU A 185 -16.58 -0.09 11.41
CA GLU A 185 -17.75 0.55 11.98
C GLU A 185 -18.57 -0.46 12.81
N PRO A 186 -19.23 0.01 13.89
CA PRO A 186 -20.23 -0.82 14.56
C PRO A 186 -21.33 -1.20 13.57
N PRO A 187 -21.97 -2.37 13.74
CA PRO A 187 -23.15 -2.70 12.93
C PRO A 187 -24.18 -1.58 13.07
N VAL A 188 -24.64 -1.03 11.94
CA VAL A 188 -25.84 -0.20 11.94
C VAL A 188 -26.98 -1.10 12.36
N VAL A 189 -27.33 -1.06 13.65
CA VAL A 189 -28.48 -1.79 14.19
C VAL A 189 -29.72 -1.17 13.58
N ARG A 190 -30.14 -1.68 12.42
CA ARG A 190 -31.50 -1.43 11.92
C ARG A 190 -32.43 -2.05 12.95
N ARG A 191 -33.29 -1.23 13.56
CA ARG A 191 -34.32 -1.73 14.49
C ARG A 191 -35.05 -2.90 13.82
N PRO A 192 -35.34 -4.00 14.53
CA PRO A 192 -36.19 -5.06 14.00
C PRO A 192 -37.49 -4.44 13.48
N GLY A 193 -37.78 -4.62 12.19
CA GLY A 193 -38.94 -4.02 11.51
C GLY A 193 -38.68 -2.70 10.74
N ALA A 194 -37.50 -2.10 10.82
CA ALA A 194 -37.17 -0.91 10.02
C ALA A 194 -37.14 -1.18 8.51
N TRP A 195 -36.78 -2.41 8.11
CA TRP A 195 -36.79 -2.83 6.70
C TRP A 195 -38.20 -2.79 6.08
N LEU A 196 -39.25 -3.01 6.88
CA LEU A 196 -40.63 -2.91 6.41
C LEU A 196 -41.02 -1.44 6.18
N GLY A 197 -40.59 -0.54 7.06
CA GLY A 197 -40.76 0.91 6.89
C GLY A 197 -40.05 1.43 5.64
N ASP A 198 -38.80 1.02 5.41
CA ASP A 198 -38.02 1.39 4.23
C ASP A 198 -38.69 0.88 2.94
N ILE A 199 -39.12 -0.39 2.92
CA ILE A 199 -39.86 -0.98 1.79
C ILE A 199 -41.18 -0.23 1.56
N LEU A 200 -41.96 0.03 2.59
CA LEU A 200 -43.25 0.71 2.45
C LEU A 200 -43.09 2.17 2.00
N THR A 201 -41.99 2.83 2.37
CA THR A 201 -41.66 4.17 1.90
C THR A 201 -41.22 4.16 0.44
N ASP A 202 -40.38 3.19 0.04
CA ASP A 202 -39.95 3.01 -1.36
C ASP A 202 -41.12 2.65 -2.30
N PHE A 203 -42.15 1.97 -1.80
CA PHE A 203 -43.39 1.71 -2.53
C PHE A 203 -44.42 2.86 -2.43
N GLY A 204 -44.13 3.93 -1.67
CA GLY A 204 -45.00 5.10 -1.52
C GLY A 204 -46.27 4.85 -0.70
N TRP A 205 -46.27 3.84 0.18
CA TRP A 205 -47.43 3.44 0.97
C TRP A 205 -47.53 4.16 2.31
N VAL A 206 -46.44 4.81 2.74
CA VAL A 206 -46.40 5.66 3.94
C VAL A 206 -45.53 6.88 3.65
N SER A 207 -45.97 8.04 4.11
CA SER A 207 -45.34 9.36 3.95
C SER A 207 -44.84 9.91 5.28
#